data_AF-A0A970HJW6-F1
#
_entry.id   AF-A0A970HJW6-F1
#
_cell.length_a   1.000
_cell.length_b   1.000
_cell.length_c   1.000
_cell.angle_alpha   90.00
_cell.angle_beta   90.00
_cell.angle_gamma   90.00
#
_symmetry.space_group_name_H-M   'P 1'
#
loop_
_entity.id
_entity.type
_entity.pdbx_description
1 polymer ?
#
loop_
_entity_poly.entity_id
_entity_poly.type
_entity_poly.pdbx_seq_one_letter_code
_entity_poly.pdbx_strand_id
1 'polypeptide(L)'
;MLGIAPLRGWGNSSRFVQVENLFEELDCRIRRRLRCLIRRQWKRPYTRARNLIARRLTARAWQSATNGRGPRWNAGASHLSEAVKESFFCALGLVSLLDQHRGFRKRYMNRRATERFRLLPPTRSHRL
;
A
#
# COMPACT_ATOMS: atom_id res chain seq x y z
N MET A 1 -1.84 -38.37 26.75
CA MET A 1 -1.31 -37.99 25.41
C MET A 1 -2.08 -36.77 24.93
N LEU A 2 -1.52 -35.56 25.10
CA LEU A 2 -2.16 -34.31 24.66
C LEU A 2 -1.92 -34.10 23.17
N GLY A 3 -3.00 -33.98 22.40
CA GLY A 3 -3.01 -33.89 20.94
C GLY A 3 -2.38 -32.60 20.40
N ILE A 4 -1.50 -32.77 19.42
CA ILE A 4 -0.83 -31.70 18.68
C ILE A 4 -1.82 -31.16 17.64
N ALA A 5 -2.81 -30.37 18.08
CA ALA A 5 -3.83 -29.77 17.22
C ALA A 5 -3.75 -28.24 16.96
N PRO A 6 -2.78 -27.41 17.43
CA PRO A 6 -2.81 -25.98 17.08
C PRO A 6 -2.06 -25.56 15.80
N LEU A 7 -1.20 -26.41 15.22
CA LEU A 7 -0.28 -25.94 14.17
C LEU A 7 -0.92 -25.74 12.78
N ARG A 8 -2.02 -26.44 12.45
CA ARG A 8 -2.70 -26.28 11.15
C ARG A 8 -3.38 -24.93 10.98
N GLY A 9 -3.82 -24.28 12.06
CA GLY A 9 -4.37 -22.92 12.02
C GLY A 9 -3.30 -21.83 11.88
N TRP A 10 -2.09 -22.10 12.36
CA TRP A 10 -1.00 -21.13 12.41
C TRP A 10 -0.31 -20.91 11.05
N GLY A 11 -0.13 -21.99 10.27
CA GLY A 11 0.47 -21.92 8.93
C GLY A 11 -0.36 -21.12 7.91
N ASN A 12 -1.68 -21.05 8.09
CA ASN A 12 -2.53 -20.21 7.25
C ASN A 12 -2.35 -18.72 7.58
N SER A 13 -2.39 -18.35 8.87
CA SER A 13 -2.22 -16.95 9.29
C SER A 13 -0.86 -16.38 8.88
N SER A 14 0.21 -17.17 8.94
CA SER A 14 1.55 -16.74 8.52
C SER A 14 1.67 -16.53 7.01
N ARG A 15 1.05 -17.40 6.20
CA ARG A 15 1.02 -17.25 4.74
C ARG A 15 0.28 -15.97 4.31
N PHE A 16 -0.78 -15.58 5.02
CA PHE A 16 -1.49 -14.33 4.71
C PHE A 16 -0.67 -13.08 5.05
N VAL A 17 0.02 -13.08 6.19
CA VAL A 17 0.94 -11.98 6.56
C VAL A 17 2.07 -11.83 5.53
N GLN A 18 2.61 -12.95 5.02
CA GLN A 18 3.63 -12.92 3.97
C GLN A 18 3.13 -12.25 2.67
N VAL A 19 1.90 -12.54 2.27
CA VAL A 19 1.30 -11.96 1.06
C VAL A 19 1.02 -10.45 1.23
N GLU A 20 0.54 -10.02 2.40
CA GLU A 20 0.36 -8.59 2.69
C GLU A 20 1.69 -7.84 2.64
N ASN A 21 2.75 -8.39 3.24
CA ASN A 21 4.09 -7.80 3.21
C ASN A 21 4.64 -7.69 1.79
N LEU A 22 4.41 -8.72 0.95
CA LEU A 22 4.81 -8.69 -0.46
C LEU A 22 4.11 -7.57 -1.23
N PHE A 23 2.79 -7.39 -1.03
CA PHE A 23 2.05 -6.32 -1.70
C PHE A 23 2.52 -4.94 -1.25
N GLU A 24 2.78 -4.75 0.04
CA GLU A 24 3.34 -3.49 0.56
C GLU A 24 4.70 -3.17 -0.06
N GLU A 25 5.58 -4.17 -0.16
CA GLU A 25 6.90 -4.00 -0.78
C GLU A 25 6.77 -3.65 -2.27
N LEU A 26 5.88 -4.33 -2.99
CA LEU A 26 5.61 -4.04 -4.41
C LEU A 26 5.07 -2.63 -4.60
N ASP A 27 4.10 -2.21 -3.80
CA ASP A 27 3.54 -0.85 -3.84
C ASP A 27 4.63 0.20 -3.55
N CYS A 28 5.53 -0.07 -2.60
CA CYS A 28 6.68 0.80 -2.32
C CYS A 28 7.65 0.87 -3.50
N ARG A 29 7.99 -0.27 -4.12
CA ARG A 29 8.87 -0.34 -5.31
C ARG A 29 8.27 0.40 -6.50
N ILE A 30 6.96 0.25 -6.75
CA ILE A 30 6.24 0.95 -7.82
C ILE A 30 6.26 2.46 -7.58
N ARG A 31 5.84 2.92 -6.40
CA ARG A 31 5.85 4.36 -6.06
C ARG A 31 7.26 4.96 -6.17
N ARG A 32 8.30 4.24 -5.75
CA ARG A 32 9.69 4.69 -5.91
C ARG A 32 10.09 4.82 -7.39
N ARG A 33 9.71 3.86 -8.24
CA ARG A 33 9.95 3.95 -9.69
C ARG A 33 9.23 5.15 -10.31
N LEU A 34 7.99 5.41 -9.94
CA LEU A 34 7.25 6.58 -10.42
C LEU A 34 7.89 7.90 -9.96
N ARG A 35 8.35 7.99 -8.71
CA ARG A 35 9.13 9.15 -8.24
C ARG A 35 10.45 9.33 -9.00
N CYS A 36 11.14 8.24 -9.37
CA CYS A 36 12.31 8.31 -10.27
C CYS A 36 11.94 8.96 -11.61
N LEU A 37 10.82 8.57 -12.22
CA LEU A 37 10.37 9.13 -13.50
C LEU A 37 10.06 10.62 -13.39
N ILE A 38 9.33 11.04 -12.35
CA ILE A 38 9.05 12.46 -12.08
C ILE A 38 10.36 13.24 -11.92
N ARG A 39 11.33 12.71 -11.16
CA ARG A 39 12.63 13.38 -10.97
C ARG A 39 13.43 13.49 -12.27
N ARG A 40 13.31 12.53 -13.18
CA ARG A 40 13.91 12.58 -14.53
C ARG A 40 13.21 13.58 -15.44
N GLN A 41 11.89 13.71 -15.32
CA GLN A 41 11.09 14.67 -16.07
C GLN A 41 11.45 16.12 -15.67
N TRP A 42 11.72 16.35 -14.39
CA TRP A 42 12.17 17.65 -13.89
C TRP A 42 13.67 17.84 -14.13
N LYS A 43 14.06 18.06 -15.39
CA LYS A 43 15.48 18.11 -15.79
C LYS A 43 16.23 19.32 -15.21
N ARG A 44 15.64 20.51 -15.20
CA ARG A 44 16.31 21.75 -14.79
C ARG A 44 16.14 22.03 -13.28
N PRO A 45 17.18 22.52 -12.57
CA PRO A 45 17.08 22.84 -11.14
C PRO A 45 15.94 23.81 -10.80
N TYR A 46 15.78 24.86 -11.60
CA TYR A 46 14.67 25.81 -11.43
C TYR A 46 13.30 25.13 -11.52
N THR A 47 13.07 24.32 -12.55
CA THR A 47 11.82 23.55 -12.71
C THR A 47 11.56 22.61 -11.54
N ARG A 48 12.62 21.94 -11.03
CA ARG A 48 12.50 21.08 -9.83
C ARG A 48 12.05 21.89 -8.63
N ALA A 49 12.71 23.00 -8.32
CA ALA A 49 12.39 23.82 -7.17
C ALA A 49 10.97 24.38 -7.27
N ARG A 50 10.59 24.92 -8.44
CA ARG A 50 9.24 25.42 -8.70
C ARG A 50 8.17 24.34 -8.45
N ASN A 51 8.38 23.13 -8.98
CA ASN A 51 7.43 22.05 -8.81
C ASN A 51 7.37 21.51 -7.36
N LEU A 52 8.48 21.57 -6.62
CA LEU A 52 8.52 21.23 -5.19
C LEU A 52 7.75 22.27 -4.36
N ILE A 53 7.93 23.57 -4.64
CA ILE A 53 7.21 24.67 -3.98
C ILE A 53 5.70 24.57 -4.28
N ALA A 54 5.32 24.31 -5.52
CA ALA A 54 3.92 24.08 -5.91
C ALA A 54 3.29 22.90 -5.15
N ARG A 55 4.13 21.95 -4.70
CA ARG A 55 3.76 20.81 -3.86
C ARG A 55 3.95 21.05 -2.36
N ARG A 56 4.02 22.33 -1.95
CA ARG A 56 4.12 22.81 -0.56
C ARG A 56 5.41 22.46 0.17
N LEU A 57 6.47 22.09 -0.54
CA LEU A 57 7.80 21.91 0.04
C LEU A 57 8.61 23.20 -0.14
N THR A 58 8.49 24.15 0.79
CA THR A 58 9.08 25.50 0.65
C THR A 58 10.52 25.57 1.20
N ALA A 59 10.72 25.33 2.49
CA ALA A 59 11.98 25.59 3.19
C ALA A 59 13.21 24.89 2.57
N ARG A 60 13.05 23.64 2.10
CA ARG A 60 14.14 22.83 1.53
C ARG A 60 14.00 22.55 0.03
N ALA A 61 13.13 23.27 -0.69
CA ALA A 61 12.90 23.03 -2.11
C ALA A 61 14.16 23.27 -2.95
N TRP A 62 14.83 24.41 -2.73
CA TRP A 62 16.02 24.78 -3.50
C TRP A 62 17.17 23.81 -3.24
N GLN A 63 17.46 23.55 -1.96
CA GLN A 63 18.47 22.59 -1.55
C GLN A 63 18.21 21.19 -2.13
N SER A 64 16.95 20.74 -2.13
CA SER A 64 16.54 19.47 -2.75
C SER A 64 16.72 19.47 -4.28
N ALA A 65 16.46 20.58 -4.95
CA ALA A 65 16.58 20.71 -6.40
C ALA A 65 18.05 20.65 -6.86
N THR A 66 18.97 21.16 -6.04
CA THR A 66 20.40 21.34 -6.34
C THR A 66 21.35 20.39 -5.61
N ASN A 67 20.84 19.42 -4.83
CA ASN A 67 21.64 18.50 -3.99
C ASN A 67 22.66 17.57 -4.71
N GLY A 68 22.82 17.66 -6.04
CA GLY A 68 23.76 16.82 -6.81
C GLY A 68 23.45 15.32 -6.86
N ARG A 69 22.42 14.84 -6.15
CA ARG A 69 22.09 13.41 -6.08
C ARG A 69 21.29 12.96 -7.30
N GLY A 70 21.52 11.73 -7.74
CA GLY A 70 20.81 11.14 -8.88
C GLY A 70 19.31 10.86 -8.62
N PRO A 71 18.53 10.52 -9.67
CA PRO A 71 17.10 10.25 -9.54
C PRO A 71 16.74 9.09 -8.60
N ARG A 72 17.50 7.99 -8.63
CA ARG A 72 17.25 6.80 -7.80
C ARG A 72 17.41 7.07 -6.30
N TRP A 73 18.36 7.93 -5.95
CA TRP A 73 18.57 8.38 -4.58
C TRP A 73 17.42 9.29 -4.14
N ASN A 74 17.10 10.31 -4.94
CA ASN A 74 16.01 11.25 -4.64
C ASN A 74 14.63 10.57 -4.55
N ALA A 75 14.38 9.51 -5.31
CA ALA A 75 13.13 8.77 -5.30
C ALA A 75 12.75 8.14 -3.94
N GLY A 76 13.74 7.86 -3.10
CA GLY A 76 13.53 7.34 -1.74
C GLY A 76 13.74 8.39 -0.64
N ALA A 77 14.03 9.64 -1.00
CA ALA A 77 14.39 10.67 -0.04
C ALA A 77 13.14 11.39 0.51
N SER A 78 13.20 11.80 1.78
CA SER A 78 12.05 12.32 2.53
C SER A 78 11.41 13.56 1.89
N HIS A 79 12.21 14.45 1.30
CA HIS A 79 11.70 15.64 0.61
C HIS A 79 10.84 15.29 -0.60
N LEU A 80 11.19 14.22 -1.33
CA LEU A 80 10.44 13.84 -2.52
C LEU A 80 9.22 13.01 -2.16
N SER A 81 9.25 12.22 -1.08
CA SER A 81 8.05 11.54 -0.58
C SER A 81 7.05 12.53 0.03
N GLU A 82 7.52 13.58 0.68
CA GLU A 82 6.68 14.66 1.21
C GLU A 82 6.01 15.48 0.10
N ALA A 83 6.78 15.85 -0.93
CA ALA A 83 6.24 16.58 -2.09
C ALA A 83 5.39 15.69 -3.01
N VAL A 84 5.77 14.41 -3.18
CA VAL A 84 5.08 13.44 -4.05
C VAL A 84 4.53 12.30 -3.20
N LYS A 85 3.41 12.64 -2.54
CA LYS A 85 2.68 11.76 -1.63
C LYS A 85 2.07 10.58 -2.37
N GLU A 86 1.72 9.55 -1.60
CA GLU A 86 0.95 8.42 -2.11
C GLU A 86 -0.40 8.84 -2.69
N SER A 87 -1.10 9.75 -2.02
CA SER A 87 -2.39 10.29 -2.48
C SER A 87 -2.34 10.90 -3.87
N PHE A 88 -1.19 11.46 -4.28
CA PHE A 88 -0.99 11.95 -5.65
C PHE A 88 -1.07 10.82 -6.67
N PHE A 89 -0.48 9.66 -6.37
CA PHE A 89 -0.55 8.51 -7.27
C PHE A 89 -1.95 7.87 -7.25
N CYS A 90 -2.60 7.82 -6.09
CA CYS A 90 -3.98 7.36 -5.98
C CYS A 90 -4.94 8.21 -6.82
N ALA A 91 -4.79 9.54 -6.79
CA ALA A 91 -5.57 10.46 -7.62
C ALA A 91 -5.32 10.27 -9.13
N LEU A 92 -4.16 9.73 -9.52
CA LEU A 92 -3.85 9.35 -10.90
C LEU A 92 -4.33 7.92 -11.27
N GLY A 93 -5.04 7.25 -10.37
CA GLY A 93 -5.56 5.89 -10.60
C GLY A 93 -4.59 4.77 -10.25
N LEU A 94 -3.46 5.06 -9.58
CA LEU A 94 -2.63 3.99 -9.02
C LEU A 94 -3.38 3.35 -7.85
N VAL A 95 -3.77 2.09 -8.02
CA VAL A 95 -4.46 1.33 -6.98
C VAL A 95 -3.43 0.65 -6.07
N SER A 96 -3.70 0.67 -4.76
CA SER A 96 -2.94 -0.07 -3.73
C SER A 96 -3.26 -1.56 -3.85
N LEU A 97 -2.24 -2.37 -4.15
CA LEU A 97 -2.38 -3.82 -4.23
C LEU A 97 -2.77 -4.41 -2.88
N LEU A 98 -2.24 -3.83 -1.80
CA LEU A 98 -2.58 -4.22 -0.44
C LEU A 98 -4.05 -3.97 -0.11
N ASP A 99 -4.60 -2.82 -0.50
CA ASP A 99 -6.00 -2.49 -0.26
C ASP A 99 -6.94 -3.36 -1.10
N GLN A 100 -6.55 -3.67 -2.34
CA GLN A 100 -7.28 -4.64 -3.17
C GLN A 100 -7.30 -6.03 -2.53
N HIS A 101 -6.15 -6.52 -2.05
CA HIS A 101 -6.05 -7.82 -1.39
C HIS A 101 -6.91 -7.87 -0.12
N ARG A 102 -6.83 -6.83 0.73
CA ARG A 102 -7.65 -6.71 1.95
C ARG A 102 -9.15 -6.64 1.63
N GLY A 103 -9.53 -5.89 0.60
CA GLY A 103 -10.92 -5.80 0.12
C GLY A 103 -11.46 -7.15 -0.38
N PHE A 104 -10.68 -7.86 -1.19
CA PHE A 104 -11.02 -9.21 -1.66
C PHE A 104 -11.18 -10.17 -0.48
N ARG A 105 -10.23 -10.15 0.47
CA ARG A 105 -10.29 -10.98 1.69
C ARG A 105 -11.58 -10.73 2.47
N LYS A 106 -11.93 -9.47 2.71
CA LYS A 106 -13.15 -9.12 3.47
C LYS A 106 -14.41 -9.65 2.79
N ARG A 107 -14.51 -9.49 1.46
CA ARG A 107 -15.64 -10.01 0.67
C ARG A 107 -15.72 -11.54 0.72
N TYR A 108 -14.58 -12.22 0.60
CA TYR A 108 -14.49 -13.68 0.67
C TYR A 108 -14.95 -14.22 2.04
N MET A 109 -14.45 -13.63 3.13
CA MET A 109 -14.84 -14.05 4.48
C MET A 109 -16.32 -13.80 4.76
N ASN A 110 -16.86 -12.66 4.31
CA ASN A 110 -18.29 -12.36 4.42
C ASN A 110 -19.15 -13.39 3.66
N ARG A 111 -18.78 -13.73 2.41
CA ARG A 111 -19.50 -14.70 1.60
C ARG A 111 -19.54 -16.09 2.25
N ARG A 112 -18.41 -16.56 2.78
CA ARG A 112 -18.34 -17.84 3.52
C ARG A 112 -19.15 -17.83 4.80
N ALA A 113 -19.18 -16.72 5.53
CA ALA A 113 -20.03 -16.60 6.72
C ALA A 113 -21.51 -16.72 6.33
N THR A 114 -21.95 -16.00 5.30
CA THR A 114 -23.34 -16.07 4.79
C THR A 114 -23.71 -17.46 4.29
N GLU A 115 -22.82 -18.15 3.57
CA GLU A 115 -23.04 -19.52 3.09
C GLU A 115 -23.11 -20.54 4.25
N ARG A 116 -22.28 -20.38 5.30
CA ARG A 116 -22.39 -21.18 6.53
C ARG A 116 -23.72 -20.96 7.26
N PHE A 117 -24.22 -19.73 7.32
CA PHE A 117 -25.52 -19.42 7.93
C PHE A 117 -26.70 -19.99 7.13
N ARG A 118 -26.59 -20.07 5.79
CA ARG A 118 -27.62 -20.69 4.92
C ARG A 118 -27.73 -22.21 5.08
N LEU A 119 -26.66 -22.86 5.50
CA LEU A 119 -26.61 -24.32 5.66
C LEU A 119 -26.97 -24.78 7.09
N LEU A 120 -27.23 -23.86 8.02
CA LEU A 120 -27.71 -24.20 9.35
C LEU A 120 -29.19 -24.60 9.25
N PRO A 121 -29.60 -25.77 9.80
CA PRO A 121 -31.01 -26.13 9.85
C PRO A 121 -31.78 -25.05 10.64
N PRO A 122 -33.02 -24.69 10.24
CA PRO A 122 -33.80 -23.73 10.98
C PRO A 122 -33.92 -24.19 12.43
N THR A 123 -33.43 -23.37 13.36
CA THR A 123 -33.56 -23.65 14.78
C THR A 123 -35.05 -23.69 15.10
N ARG A 124 -35.54 -24.84 15.59
CA ARG A 124 -36.88 -24.95 16.17
C ARG A 124 -36.94 -23.97 17.33
N SER A 125 -37.57 -22.82 17.12
CA SER A 125 -38.01 -21.97 18.20
C SER A 125 -39.08 -22.74 18.97
N HIS A 126 -38.68 -23.34 20.09
CA HIS A 126 -39.62 -23.82 21.09
C HIS A 126 -40.34 -22.60 21.65
N ARG A 127 -41.52 -22.35 21.09
CA ARG A 127 -42.57 -21.50 21.67
C ARG A 127 -43.03 -22.17 22.96
N LEU A 128 -42.85 -21.49 24.09
CA LEU A 128 -43.71 -21.55 25.27
C LEU A 128 -44.01 -20.10 25.64
#